data_AF-E0XNV0-F1
#
_entry.id   AF-E0XNV0-F1
#
_cell.length_a   1.000
_cell.length_b   1.000
_cell.length_c   1.000
_cell.angle_alpha   90.00
_cell.angle_beta   90.00
_cell.angle_gamma   90.00
#
_symmetry.space_group_name_H-M   'P 1'
#
loop_
_entity.id
_entity.type
_entity.pdbx_description
1 polymer ?
#
loop_
_entity_poly.entity_id
_entity_poly.type
_entity_poly.pdbx_seq_one_letter_code
_entity_poly.pdbx_strand_id
1 'polypeptide(L)'
;MLPTDDSLAADALALERSYLTALAEGQIDSLVQRFEDFALRACEASTRGALPLSAMKLVVRLAARIRTISSALVSIKTEQSAIEECSRTQAAECLEQTPFHLDSQPAPLGDDSVSFAPYRRWFLDNFSNPYPSAPQ
;
A
#
# COMPACT_ATOMS: atom_id res chain seq x y z
N MET A 1 26.75 37.90 -26.69
CA MET A 1 27.05 36.47 -26.42
C MET A 1 25.90 35.93 -25.59
N LEU A 2 25.13 34.96 -26.11
CA LEU A 2 23.96 34.41 -25.42
C LEU A 2 24.39 33.21 -24.54
N PRO A 3 24.25 33.27 -23.20
CA PRO A 3 24.52 32.16 -22.29
C PRO A 3 23.26 31.35 -21.96
N THR A 4 22.15 31.56 -22.66
CA THR A 4 20.84 30.98 -22.33
C THR A 4 20.75 29.47 -22.64
N ASP A 5 21.54 29.01 -23.60
CA ASP A 5 21.42 27.68 -24.20
C ASP A 5 21.87 26.55 -23.26
N ASP A 6 23.00 26.74 -22.56
CA ASP A 6 23.52 25.77 -21.60
C ASP A 6 22.70 25.73 -20.31
N SER A 7 22.05 26.85 -19.96
CA SER A 7 21.25 26.98 -18.74
C SER A 7 20.00 26.08 -18.78
N LEU A 8 19.25 26.07 -19.89
CA LEU A 8 17.99 25.31 -19.94
C LEU A 8 18.24 23.79 -19.98
N ALA A 9 19.28 23.35 -20.68
CA ALA A 9 19.68 21.95 -20.71
C ALA A 9 20.16 21.46 -19.34
N ALA A 10 20.95 22.27 -18.63
CA ALA A 10 21.38 21.98 -17.26
C ALA A 10 20.19 21.92 -16.30
N ASP A 11 19.24 22.85 -16.43
CA ASP A 11 18.02 22.90 -15.61
C ASP A 11 17.13 21.68 -15.84
N ALA A 12 16.99 21.21 -17.09
CA ALA A 12 16.24 19.99 -17.40
C ALA A 12 16.83 18.76 -16.68
N LEU A 13 18.17 18.62 -16.68
CA LEU A 13 18.85 17.53 -15.98
C LEU A 13 18.75 17.67 -14.45
N ALA A 14 18.86 18.88 -13.92
CA ALA A 14 18.73 19.15 -12.50
C ALA A 14 17.30 18.85 -12.01
N LEU A 15 16.30 19.22 -12.79
CA LEU A 15 14.89 18.95 -12.53
C LEU A 15 14.59 17.46 -12.60
N GLU A 16 15.16 16.73 -13.57
CA GLU A 16 15.05 15.27 -13.66
C GLU A 16 15.58 14.58 -12.40
N ARG A 17 16.79 14.96 -11.94
CA ARG A 17 17.40 14.41 -10.72
C ARG A 17 16.57 14.73 -9.47
N SER A 18 16.11 15.98 -9.37
CA SER A 18 15.28 16.43 -8.26
C SER A 18 13.97 15.67 -8.22
N TYR A 19 13.34 15.44 -9.38
CA TYR A 19 12.12 14.65 -9.52
C TYR A 19 12.28 13.22 -9.03
N LEU A 20 13.34 12.52 -9.46
CA LEU A 20 13.59 11.14 -9.03
C LEU A 20 13.89 11.05 -7.54
N THR A 21 14.58 12.04 -6.98
CA THR A 21 14.89 12.11 -5.54
C THR A 21 13.62 12.35 -4.73
N ALA A 22 12.82 13.35 -5.12
CA ALA A 22 11.55 13.64 -4.48
C ALA A 22 10.55 12.49 -4.59
N LEU A 23 10.58 11.72 -5.68
CA LEU A 23 9.78 10.50 -5.84
C LEU A 23 10.20 9.44 -4.82
N ALA A 24 11.50 9.24 -4.61
CA ALA A 24 12.02 8.28 -3.64
C ALA A 24 11.73 8.69 -2.19
N GLU A 25 11.73 9.99 -1.90
CA GLU A 25 11.47 10.55 -0.57
C GLU A 25 9.98 10.82 -0.30
N GLY A 26 9.12 10.74 -1.32
CA GLY A 26 7.69 11.06 -1.23
C GLY A 26 7.37 12.56 -1.13
N GLN A 27 8.30 13.45 -1.51
CA GLN A 27 8.21 14.91 -1.33
C GLN A 27 7.99 15.68 -2.64
N ILE A 28 7.01 15.25 -3.44
CA ILE A 28 6.78 15.79 -4.80
C ILE A 28 6.26 17.24 -4.79
N ASP A 29 5.50 17.63 -3.76
CA ASP A 29 4.87 18.96 -3.67
C ASP A 29 5.90 20.10 -3.74
N SER A 30 7.11 19.87 -3.21
CA SER A 30 8.23 20.82 -3.24
C SER A 30 8.74 21.15 -4.65
N LEU A 31 8.38 20.34 -5.66
CA LEU A 31 8.83 20.51 -7.05
C LEU A 31 7.82 21.20 -7.95
N VAL A 32 6.57 21.36 -7.52
CA VAL A 32 5.49 21.92 -8.37
C VAL A 32 5.90 23.27 -8.93
N GLN A 33 6.33 24.19 -8.08
CA GLN A 33 6.77 25.53 -8.50
C GLN A 33 7.96 25.45 -9.48
N ARG A 34 8.93 24.57 -9.24
CA ARG A 34 10.10 24.43 -10.13
C ARG A 34 9.71 23.90 -11.50
N PHE A 35 8.72 23.01 -11.57
CA PHE A 35 8.19 22.51 -12.83
C PHE A 35 7.49 23.60 -13.62
N GLU A 36 6.66 24.41 -12.96
CA GLU A 36 5.96 25.54 -13.59
C GLU A 36 6.95 26.57 -14.13
N ASP A 37 7.91 26.99 -13.31
CA ASP A 37 8.94 27.96 -13.70
C ASP A 37 9.79 27.43 -14.87
N PHE A 38 10.12 26.15 -14.87
CA PHE A 38 10.85 25.52 -15.97
C PHE A 38 10.01 25.45 -17.25
N ALA A 39 8.73 25.07 -17.14
CA ALA A 39 7.83 24.96 -18.29
C ALA A 39 7.59 26.33 -18.94
N LEU A 40 7.40 27.39 -18.15
CA LEU A 40 7.27 28.76 -18.63
C LEU A 40 8.52 29.18 -19.41
N ARG A 41 9.71 29.00 -18.82
CA ARG A 41 10.98 29.34 -19.48
C ARG A 41 11.23 28.54 -20.76
N ALA A 42 10.91 27.25 -20.75
CA ALA A 42 11.04 26.41 -21.94
C ALA A 42 10.07 26.84 -23.05
N CYS A 43 8.84 27.24 -22.70
CA CYS A 43 7.85 27.75 -23.63
C CYS A 43 8.28 29.10 -24.24
N GLU A 44 8.73 30.03 -23.40
CA GLU A 44 9.26 31.33 -23.85
C GLU A 44 10.48 31.18 -24.77
N ALA A 45 11.41 30.30 -24.43
CA ALA A 45 12.59 30.07 -25.26
C ALA A 45 12.22 29.36 -26.58
N SER A 46 11.19 28.50 -26.57
CA SER A 46 10.68 27.83 -27.78
C SER A 46 10.00 28.83 -28.73
N THR A 47 9.10 29.67 -28.21
CA THR A 47 8.39 30.71 -28.98
C THR A 47 9.34 31.73 -29.61
N ARG A 48 10.47 32.03 -28.96
CA ARG A 48 11.50 32.92 -29.49
C ARG A 48 12.45 32.25 -30.49
N GLY A 49 12.29 30.96 -30.78
CA GLY A 49 13.22 30.20 -31.62
C GLY A 49 14.62 30.06 -31.01
N ALA A 50 14.74 30.28 -29.70
CA ALA A 50 15.99 30.24 -28.95
C ALA A 50 16.26 28.87 -28.31
N LEU A 51 15.51 27.82 -28.70
CA LEU A 51 15.75 26.46 -28.24
C LEU A 51 16.65 25.70 -29.23
N PRO A 52 17.91 25.40 -28.87
CA PRO A 52 18.70 24.49 -29.66
C PRO A 52 18.09 23.08 -29.63
N LEU A 53 18.26 22.34 -30.73
CA LEU A 53 17.70 20.99 -30.90
C LEU A 53 18.13 20.02 -29.77
N SER A 54 19.33 20.19 -29.23
CA SER A 54 19.85 19.41 -28.10
C SER A 54 19.05 19.63 -26.82
N ALA A 55 18.79 20.89 -26.44
CA ALA A 55 17.99 21.24 -25.28
C ALA A 55 16.53 20.78 -25.46
N MET A 56 15.96 20.94 -26.66
CA MET A 56 14.61 20.47 -26.98
C MET A 56 14.46 18.96 -26.76
N LYS A 57 15.43 18.15 -27.20
CA LYS A 57 15.43 16.70 -26.96
C LYS A 57 15.44 16.36 -25.46
N LEU A 58 16.16 17.12 -24.63
CA LEU A 58 16.20 16.90 -23.18
C LEU A 58 14.86 17.26 -22.52
N VAL A 59 14.28 18.41 -22.87
CA VAL A 59 12.96 18.84 -22.37
C VAL A 59 11.88 17.80 -22.72
N VAL A 60 11.86 17.33 -23.97
CA VAL A 60 10.90 16.31 -24.42
C VAL A 60 11.11 14.99 -23.69
N ARG A 61 12.36 14.57 -23.48
CA ARG A 61 12.68 13.35 -22.72
C ARG A 61 12.19 13.46 -21.28
N LEU A 62 12.45 14.59 -20.62
CA LEU A 62 12.02 14.84 -19.26
C LEU A 62 10.49 14.78 -19.15
N ALA A 63 9.77 15.48 -20.04
CA ALA A 63 8.31 15.47 -20.07
C ALA A 63 7.75 14.05 -20.30
N ALA A 64 8.34 13.29 -21.23
CA ALA A 64 7.95 11.90 -21.48
C ALA A 64 8.15 11.03 -20.23
N ARG A 65 9.29 11.17 -19.54
CA ARG A 65 9.61 10.40 -18.35
C ARG A 65 8.64 10.69 -17.19
N ILE A 66 8.35 11.98 -16.95
CA ILE A 66 7.37 12.40 -15.93
C ILE A 66 6.01 11.81 -16.25
N ARG A 67 5.56 11.89 -17.52
CA ARG A 67 4.29 11.32 -17.96
C ARG A 67 4.21 9.82 -17.72
N THR A 68 5.25 9.07 -18.07
CA THR A 68 5.28 7.62 -17.87
C THR A 68 5.17 7.27 -16.39
N ILE A 69 5.94 7.93 -15.54
CA ILE A 69 5.95 7.65 -14.09
C ILE A 69 4.62 8.07 -13.46
N SER A 70 4.11 9.26 -13.77
CA SER A 70 2.82 9.72 -13.23
C SER A 70 1.66 8.82 -13.67
N SER A 71 1.65 8.37 -14.92
CA SER A 71 0.64 7.41 -15.41
C SER A 71 0.73 6.07 -14.67
N ALA A 72 1.93 5.56 -14.41
CA ALA A 72 2.11 4.32 -13.67
C ALA A 72 1.63 4.45 -12.21
N LEU A 73 1.93 5.57 -11.55
CA LEU A 73 1.47 5.85 -10.19
C LEU A 73 -0.05 5.93 -10.10
N VAL A 74 -0.70 6.59 -11.08
CA VAL A 74 -2.16 6.65 -11.14
C VAL A 74 -2.74 5.26 -11.32
N SER A 75 -2.17 4.44 -12.21
CA SER A 75 -2.62 3.06 -12.43
C SER A 75 -2.46 2.18 -11.17
N ILE A 76 -1.33 2.28 -10.46
CA ILE A 76 -1.13 1.55 -9.20
C ILE A 76 -2.18 1.97 -8.18
N LYS A 77 -2.43 3.29 -8.05
CA LYS A 77 -3.44 3.81 -7.13
C LYS A 77 -4.84 3.29 -7.46
N THR A 78 -5.21 3.22 -8.75
CA THR A 78 -6.53 2.70 -9.16
C THR A 78 -6.68 1.23 -8.86
N GLU A 79 -5.65 0.41 -9.14
CA GLU A 79 -5.68 -1.03 -8.83
C GLU A 79 -5.71 -1.28 -7.33
N GLN A 80 -4.95 -0.51 -6.54
CA GLN A 80 -4.97 -0.59 -5.09
C GLN A 80 -6.37 -0.30 -4.52
N SER A 81 -7.03 0.75 -5.01
CA SER A 81 -8.41 1.07 -4.59
C SER A 81 -9.39 -0.06 -4.94
N ALA A 82 -9.24 -0.67 -6.12
CA ALA A 82 -10.09 -1.78 -6.54
C ALA A 82 -9.88 -3.03 -5.65
N ILE A 83 -8.64 -3.33 -5.28
CA ILE A 83 -8.32 -4.42 -4.34
C ILE A 83 -8.92 -4.13 -2.97
N GLU A 84 -8.80 -2.90 -2.46
CA GLU A 84 -9.37 -2.52 -1.17
C GLU A 84 -10.90 -2.70 -1.17
N GLU A 85 -11.58 -2.23 -2.22
CA GLU A 85 -13.03 -2.40 -2.37
C GLU A 85 -13.44 -3.87 -2.48
N CYS A 86 -12.73 -4.66 -3.29
CA CYS A 86 -12.98 -6.10 -3.42
C CYS A 86 -12.80 -6.83 -2.09
N SER A 87 -11.73 -6.54 -1.36
CA SER A 87 -11.47 -7.15 -0.06
C SER A 87 -12.53 -6.79 0.99
N ARG A 88 -13.04 -5.55 0.96
CA ARG A 88 -14.11 -5.09 1.84
C ARG A 88 -15.42 -5.81 1.54
N THR A 89 -15.77 -5.95 0.26
CA THR A 89 -16.98 -6.67 -0.17
C THR A 89 -16.89 -8.14 0.23
N GLN A 90 -15.76 -8.80 -0.02
CA GLN A 90 -15.56 -10.20 0.35
C GLN A 90 -15.62 -10.40 1.87
N ALA A 91 -15.01 -9.50 2.65
CA ALA A 91 -15.09 -9.57 4.11
C ALA A 91 -16.55 -9.41 4.61
N ALA A 92 -17.32 -8.50 4.01
CA ALA A 92 -18.74 -8.34 4.33
C ALA A 92 -19.53 -9.60 3.98
N GLU A 93 -19.33 -10.18 2.80
CA GLU A 93 -19.99 -11.43 2.39
C GLU A 93 -19.65 -12.60 3.34
N CYS A 94 -18.39 -12.75 3.75
CA CYS A 94 -18.01 -13.78 4.72
C CYS A 94 -18.69 -13.59 6.08
N LEU A 95 -18.83 -12.35 6.55
CA LEU A 95 -19.53 -12.07 7.81
C LEU A 95 -21.03 -12.37 7.72
N GLU A 96 -21.68 -12.02 6.60
CA GLU A 96 -23.10 -12.32 6.36
C GLU A 96 -23.35 -13.84 6.17
N GLN A 97 -22.43 -14.55 5.52
CA GLN A 97 -22.52 -15.99 5.26
C GLN A 97 -22.10 -16.87 6.44
N THR A 98 -21.64 -16.30 7.55
CA THR A 98 -21.36 -17.06 8.77
C THR A 98 -22.59 -16.97 9.68
N PRO A 99 -23.60 -17.86 9.54
CA PRO A 99 -24.39 -18.17 10.72
C PRO A 99 -23.36 -18.73 11.71
N PHE A 100 -23.15 -18.05 12.82
CA PHE A 100 -22.55 -18.68 13.98
C PHE A 100 -23.47 -19.85 14.35
N HIS A 101 -23.25 -21.01 13.73
CA HIS A 101 -23.76 -22.27 14.21
C HIS A 101 -23.04 -22.50 15.54
N LEU A 102 -23.61 -21.94 16.60
CA LEU A 102 -23.47 -22.42 17.97
C LEU A 102 -24.09 -23.83 18.13
N ASP A 103 -24.38 -24.55 17.03
CA ASP A 103 -24.91 -25.91 17.00
C ASP A 103 -23.81 -26.98 17.15
N SER A 104 -22.75 -26.66 17.88
CA SER A 104 -22.00 -27.69 18.58
C SER A 104 -22.51 -27.71 20.03
N GLN A 105 -23.78 -28.06 20.20
CA GLN A 105 -24.18 -28.62 21.49
C GLN A 105 -23.21 -29.77 21.74
N PRO A 106 -22.42 -29.77 22.84
CA PRO A 106 -21.50 -30.86 23.10
C PRO A 106 -22.32 -32.14 23.01
N ALA A 107 -21.88 -33.10 22.20
CA ALA A 107 -22.49 -34.42 22.17
C ALA A 107 -22.71 -34.83 23.64
N PRO A 108 -23.92 -35.26 24.04
CA PRO A 108 -24.17 -35.65 25.41
C PRO A 108 -23.05 -36.62 25.77
N LEU A 109 -22.18 -36.20 26.70
CA LEU A 109 -21.03 -36.97 27.16
C LEU A 109 -21.60 -38.36 27.46
N GLY A 110 -21.30 -39.32 26.58
CA GLY A 110 -21.57 -40.71 26.85
C GLY A 110 -20.96 -40.99 28.20
N ASP A 111 -21.71 -41.64 29.08
CA ASP A 111 -21.25 -41.95 30.42
C ASP A 111 -20.09 -42.96 30.33
N ASP A 112 -18.91 -42.47 29.97
CA ASP A 112 -17.63 -43.19 29.90
C ASP A 112 -17.11 -43.52 31.31
N SER A 113 -17.96 -43.33 32.34
CA SER A 113 -17.70 -43.69 33.74
C SER A 113 -17.24 -45.14 33.91
N VAL A 114 -17.59 -46.05 32.98
CA VAL A 114 -17.14 -47.45 33.02
C VAL A 114 -15.68 -47.59 32.56
N SER A 115 -15.27 -46.88 31.51
CA SER A 115 -13.90 -46.96 30.96
C SER A 115 -12.84 -46.39 31.90
N PHE A 116 -13.21 -45.40 32.71
CA PHE A 116 -12.31 -44.77 33.66
C PHE A 116 -12.50 -45.25 35.11
N ALA A 117 -13.39 -46.21 35.38
CA ALA A 117 -13.71 -46.67 36.74
C ALA A 117 -12.47 -47.08 37.58
N PRO A 118 -11.47 -47.82 37.03
CA PRO A 118 -10.28 -48.19 37.80
C PRO A 118 -9.41 -46.97 38.17
N TYR A 119 -9.23 -46.04 37.25
CA TYR A 119 -8.45 -44.82 37.46
C TYR A 119 -9.16 -43.82 38.36
N ARG A 120 -10.50 -43.74 38.26
CA ARG A 120 -11.33 -42.93 39.13
C ARG A 120 -11.18 -43.32 40.59
N ARG A 121 -11.15 -44.63 40.90
CA ARG A 121 -10.96 -45.14 42.26
C ARG A 121 -9.60 -44.70 42.82
N TRP A 122 -8.53 -44.95 42.06
CA TRP A 122 -7.18 -44.54 42.44
C TRP A 122 -7.08 -43.02 42.66
N PHE A 123 -7.70 -42.21 41.79
CA PHE A 123 -7.67 -40.75 41.92
C PHE A 123 -8.41 -40.24 43.17
N LEU A 124 -9.58 -40.82 43.49
CA LEU A 124 -10.30 -40.50 44.73
C LEU A 124 -9.52 -40.90 45.98
N ASP A 125 -8.80 -42.03 45.93
CA ASP A 125 -8.03 -42.55 47.06
C ASP A 125 -6.73 -41.75 47.30
N ASN A 126 -6.23 -41.02 46.30
CA ASN A 126 -4.95 -40.30 46.37
C ASN A 126 -5.08 -38.77 46.42
N PHE A 127 -6.28 -38.21 46.19
CA PHE A 127 -6.51 -36.76 46.22
C PHE A 127 -7.66 -36.38 47.14
N SER A 128 -7.41 -35.48 48.09
CA SER A 128 -8.39 -35.05 49.10
C SER A 128 -9.49 -34.12 48.55
N ASN A 129 -9.30 -33.56 47.34
CA ASN A 129 -10.29 -32.71 46.68
C ASN A 129 -10.33 -32.97 45.16
N PRO A 130 -10.90 -34.11 44.73
CA PRO A 130 -10.84 -34.56 43.35
C PRO A 130 -11.79 -33.79 42.42
N TYR A 131 -12.80 -33.12 42.97
CA TYR A 131 -13.71 -32.24 42.24
C TYR A 131 -13.85 -30.94 43.02
N PRO A 132 -13.04 -29.90 42.71
CA PRO A 132 -13.22 -28.61 43.34
C PRO A 132 -14.64 -28.12 43.04
N SER A 133 -15.47 -28.03 44.07
CA SER A 133 -16.81 -27.46 43.95
C SER A 133 -16.67 -26.02 43.45
N ALA A 134 -17.45 -25.63 42.45
CA ALA A 134 -17.45 -24.26 41.95
C ALA A 134 -17.78 -23.30 43.11
N PRO A 135 -17.10 -22.13 43.20
CA PRO A 135 -17.43 -21.13 44.21
C PRO A 135 -18.88 -20.67 44.03
N GLN A 136 -19.63 -20.59 45.14
CA GLN A 136 -20.97 -20.00 45.20
C GLN A 136 -20.95 -18.51 44.90
#